data_AF-A0A929PHP1-F1
#
_entry.id   AF-A0A929PHP1-F1
#
_cell.length_a   1.000
_cell.length_b   1.000
_cell.length_c   1.000
_cell.angle_alpha   90.00
_cell.angle_beta   90.00
_cell.angle_gamma   90.00
#
_symmetry.space_group_name_H-M   'P 1'
#
loop_
_entity.id
_entity.type
_entity.pdbx_description
1 polymer ?
#
loop_
_entity_poly.entity_id
_entity_poly.type
_entity_poly.pdbx_seq_one_letter_code
_entity_poly.pdbx_strand_id
1 'polypeptide(L)' 'LIAKRIKKAEIVAYPDLGPEAIRILEVEDFPVTVINDTKGNDLYQEGIKRYAKV' A
#
# COMPACT_ATOMS: atom_id res chain seq x y z
N LEU A 1 -13.10 2.96 -7.01
CA LEU A 1 -13.05 2.51 -5.59
C LEU A 1 -12.08 1.35 -5.48
N ILE A 2 -11.13 1.40 -4.54
CA ILE A 2 -10.09 0.38 -4.34
C ILE A 2 -10.71 -0.98 -4.02
N ALA A 3 -11.80 -1.02 -3.24
CA ALA A 3 -12.52 -2.24 -2.90
C ALA A 3 -12.97 -3.06 -4.12
N LYS A 4 -13.19 -2.43 -5.30
CA LYS A 4 -13.54 -3.14 -6.54
C LYS A 4 -12.39 -3.98 -7.13
N ARG A 5 -11.16 -3.81 -6.64
CA ARG A 5 -9.96 -4.54 -7.08
C ARG A 5 -9.62 -5.73 -6.16
N ILE A 6 -10.36 -5.91 -5.07
CA ILE A 6 -10.21 -7.03 -4.14
C ILE A 6 -11.12 -8.18 -4.61
N LYS A 7 -10.53 -9.33 -4.92
CA LYS A 7 -11.23 -10.55 -5.37
C LYS A 7 -11.59 -11.47 -4.22
N LYS A 8 -10.72 -11.55 -3.21
CA LYS A 8 -10.94 -12.33 -1.98
C LYS A 8 -10.31 -11.63 -0.79
N ALA A 9 -10.91 -11.77 0.39
CA ALA A 9 -10.36 -11.33 1.65
C ALA A 9 -10.63 -12.39 2.73
N GLU A 10 -9.58 -12.92 3.35
CA GLU A 10 -9.67 -13.98 4.35
C GLU A 10 -8.86 -13.61 5.59
N ILE A 11 -9.45 -13.75 6.79
CA ILE A 11 -8.75 -13.52 8.05
C ILE A 11 -7.89 -14.75 8.33
N VAL A 12 -6.59 -14.55 8.56
CA VAL A 12 -5.62 -15.63 8.83
C VAL A 12 -5.05 -15.61 10.25
N ALA A 13 -5.19 -14.49 10.97
CA ALA A 13 -4.79 -14.41 12.37
C ALA A 13 -5.54 -13.28 13.11
N TYR A 14 -5.66 -13.44 14.43
CA TYR A 14 -6.22 -12.44 15.36
C TYR A 14 -7.63 -11.93 15.00
N PRO A 15 -8.63 -12.83 14.84
CA PRO A 15 -9.98 -12.44 14.40
C PRO A 15 -10.71 -11.50 15.37
N ASP A 16 -10.34 -11.53 16.64
CA ASP A 16 -10.84 -10.67 17.72
C ASP A 16 -10.46 -9.19 17.53
N LEU A 17 -9.39 -8.89 16.78
CA LEU A 17 -9.00 -7.53 16.42
C LEU A 17 -9.86 -6.90 15.32
N GLY A 18 -10.82 -7.66 14.76
CA GLY A 18 -11.82 -7.15 13.83
C GLY A 18 -11.22 -6.50 12.56
N PRO A 19 -11.30 -5.17 12.38
CA PRO A 19 -10.69 -4.49 11.24
C PRO A 19 -9.16 -4.62 11.15
N GLU A 20 -8.48 -4.77 12.29
CA GLU A 20 -7.01 -4.85 12.38
C GLU A 20 -6.46 -6.29 12.23
N ALA A 21 -7.35 -7.28 12.11
CA ALA A 21 -6.97 -8.68 11.92
C ALA A 21 -6.12 -8.87 10.65
N ILE A 22 -5.15 -9.80 10.68
CA ILE A 22 -4.29 -10.08 9.52
C ILE A 22 -5.14 -10.77 8.46
N ARG A 23 -5.12 -10.24 7.23
CA ARG A 23 -5.87 -10.76 6.10
C ARG A 23 -4.97 -11.09 4.92
N ILE A 24 -5.25 -12.20 4.26
CA ILE A 24 -4.79 -12.43 2.89
C ILE A 24 -5.81 -11.79 1.95
N LEU A 25 -5.33 -10.86 1.11
CA LEU A 25 -6.13 -10.24 0.06
C LEU A 25 -5.66 -10.75 -1.31
N GLU A 26 -6.58 -11.29 -2.09
CA GLU A 26 -6.36 -11.56 -3.50
C GLU A 26 -6.82 -10.33 -4.29
N VAL A 27 -5.95 -9.76 -5.13
CA VAL A 27 -6.22 -8.52 -5.86
C VAL A 27 -5.90 -8.66 -7.34
N GLU A 28 -6.65 -7.94 -8.18
CA GLU A 28 -6.44 -7.85 -9.63
C GLU A 28 -6.54 -6.39 -10.05
N ASP A 29 -5.64 -5.95 -10.92
CA ASP A 29 -5.54 -4.55 -11.38
C ASP A 29 -5.56 -3.54 -10.22
N PHE A 30 -4.82 -3.85 -9.15
CA PHE A 30 -4.75 -2.99 -7.97
C PHE A 30 -3.78 -1.83 -8.24
N PRO A 31 -4.27 -0.58 -8.29
CA PRO A 31 -3.42 0.56 -8.61
C PRO A 31 -2.45 0.83 -7.47
N VAL A 32 -1.15 0.88 -7.78
CA VAL A 32 -0.07 1.22 -6.84
C VAL A 32 0.93 2.16 -7.49
N THR A 33 1.72 2.83 -6.67
CA THR A 33 2.86 3.65 -7.10
C THR A 33 4.09 3.22 -6.31
N VAL A 34 5.21 3.02 -7.01
CA VAL A 34 6.49 2.70 -6.36
C VAL A 34 7.06 3.98 -5.77
N ILE A 35 6.99 4.10 -4.44
CA ILE A 35 7.57 5.24 -3.71
C ILE A 35 9.04 4.99 -3.38
N ASN A 36 9.34 3.79 -2.90
CA ASN A 36 10.69 3.34 -2.56
C ASN A 36 11.05 2.15 -3.43
N ASP A 37 12.20 2.23 -4.11
CA ASP A 37 12.69 1.14 -4.96
C ASP A 37 13.86 0.39 -4.31
N THR A 38 14.29 -0.69 -4.96
CA THR A 38 15.40 -1.54 -4.48
C THR A 38 16.79 -0.92 -4.66
N LYS A 39 16.88 0.27 -5.27
CA LYS A 39 18.13 1.01 -5.47
C LYS A 39 18.33 2.10 -4.42
N GLY A 40 17.40 2.25 -3.49
CA GLY A 40 17.45 3.26 -2.44
C GLY A 40 16.85 4.62 -2.85
N ASN A 41 16.12 4.69 -3.97
CA ASN A 41 15.41 5.91 -4.35
C ASN A 41 14.13 6.06 -3.50
N ASP A 42 13.75 7.31 -3.22
CA ASP A 42 12.57 7.68 -2.44
C ASP A 42 11.91 8.94 -3.03
N LEU A 43 10.71 8.77 -3.60
CA LEU A 43 9.97 9.85 -4.24
C LEU A 43 9.55 10.97 -3.27
N TYR A 44 9.34 10.69 -1.98
CA TYR A 44 9.04 11.74 -1.00
C TYR A 44 10.28 12.60 -0.73
N GLN A 45 11.44 11.98 -0.58
CA GLN A 45 12.71 12.70 -0.40
C GLN A 45 13.06 13.54 -1.63
N GLU A 46 12.90 12.98 -2.84
CA GLU A 46 13.10 13.71 -4.10
C GLU A 46 12.12 14.87 -4.24
N GLY A 47 10.84 14.65 -3.95
CA GLY A 47 9.81 15.68 -3.99
C GLY A 47 10.13 16.83 -3.04
N ILE A 48 10.47 16.54 -1.78
CA ILE A 48 10.91 17.55 -0.82
C ILE A 48 12.12 18.30 -1.39
N LYS A 49 13.19 17.61 -1.79
CA LYS A 49 14.39 18.27 -2.34
C LYS A 49 14.09 19.20 -3.53
N ARG A 50 13.19 18.79 -4.41
CA ARG A 50 12.82 19.52 -5.63
C ARG A 50 11.98 20.77 -5.36
N TYR A 51 11.16 20.76 -4.30
CA TYR A 51 10.16 21.80 -4.05
C TYR A 51 10.29 22.50 -2.69
N ALA A 52 11.27 22.11 -1.85
CA ALA A 52 11.39 22.60 -0.48
C ALA A 52 11.73 24.10 -0.35
N LYS A 53 12.18 24.79 -1.41
CA LYS A 53 12.39 26.25 -1.39
C LYS A 53 12.18 26.93 -2.74
N VAL A 54 11.12 27.75 -2.78
CA VAL A 54 11.23 29.20 -3.06
C VAL A 54 11.57 29.89 -1.74
#